data_AF-A0A0F3IHG2-F1
#
_entry.id   AF-A0A0F3IHG2-F1
#
_cell.length_a   1.000
_cell.length_b   1.000
_cell.length_c   1.000
_cell.angle_alpha   90.00
_cell.angle_beta   90.00
_cell.angle_gamma   90.00
#
_symmetry.space_group_name_H-M   'P 1'
#
loop_
_entity.id
_entity.type
_entity.pdbx_description
1 polymer ?
#
loop_
_entity_poly.entity_id
_entity_poly.type
_entity_poly.pdbx_seq_one_letter_code
_entity_poly.pdbx_strand_id
1 'polypeptide(L)' 'MNIQVIEQEALRLPIAERARLAETLLASLDTLSTQEIELLWFVEAQRRAKEIDNGTVQLVSAEDMAKKIQTIIQ' A
#
# COMPACT_ATOMS: atom_id res chain seq x y z
N MET A 1 -7.44 -6.75 27.42
CA MET A 1 -7.87 -5.53 26.72
C MET A 1 -8.83 -5.95 25.60
N ASN A 2 -10.02 -5.36 25.50
CA ASN A 2 -11.03 -5.74 24.49
C ASN A 2 -11.00 -4.74 23.32
N ILE A 3 -10.83 -5.24 22.09
CA ILE A 3 -10.76 -4.42 20.88
C ILE A 3 -12.02 -3.58 20.67
N GLN A 4 -13.20 -4.12 21.01
CA GLN A 4 -14.48 -3.42 20.89
C GLN A 4 -14.53 -2.19 21.81
N VAL A 5 -13.93 -2.28 22.99
CA VAL A 5 -13.84 -1.15 23.92
C VAL A 5 -12.89 -0.08 23.36
N ILE A 6 -11.74 -0.48 22.80
CA ILE A 6 -10.79 0.46 22.18
C ILE A 6 -11.42 1.17 21.00
N GLU A 7 -12.14 0.46 20.13
CA GLU A 7 -12.85 1.03 18.99
C GLU A 7 -13.89 2.06 19.44
N GLN A 8 -14.69 1.74 20.46
CA GLN A 8 -15.68 2.66 21.00
C GLN A 8 -15.03 3.93 21.58
N GLU A 9 -13.94 3.80 22.33
CA GLU A 9 -13.23 4.97 22.86
C GLU A 9 -12.57 5.80 21.75
N ALA A 10 -11.96 5.15 20.75
CA ALA A 10 -11.37 5.83 19.60
C ALA A 10 -12.41 6.60 18.77
N LEU A 11 -13.63 6.06 18.64
CA LEU A 11 -14.73 6.73 17.93
C LEU A 11 -15.28 7.93 18.69
N ARG A 12 -15.11 8.01 20.02
CA ARG A 12 -15.47 9.18 20.83
C ARG A 12 -14.51 10.36 20.69
N LEU A 13 -13.30 10.14 20.16
CA LEU A 13 -12.34 11.20 19.93
C LEU A 13 -12.84 12.21 18.88
N PRO A 14 -12.45 13.50 19.00
CA PRO A 14 -12.60 14.46 17.90
C PRO A 14 -11.99 13.94 16.60
N ILE A 15 -12.53 14.37 15.47
CA ILE A 15 -12.11 13.89 14.13
C ILE A 15 -10.59 13.98 13.93
N ALA A 16 -9.98 15.10 14.34
CA ALA A 16 -8.53 15.30 14.19
C ALA A 16 -7.70 14.32 15.04
N GLU A 17 -8.11 14.05 16.26
CA GLU A 17 -7.42 13.10 17.14
C GLU A 17 -7.61 11.66 16.68
N ARG A 18 -8.80 11.32 16.18
CA ARG A 18 -9.06 10.01 15.57
C ARG A 18 -8.22 9.80 14.32
N ALA A 19 -8.08 10.82 13.45
CA ALA A 19 -7.21 10.74 12.28
C ALA A 19 -5.74 10.51 12.67
N ARG A 20 -5.23 11.25 13.66
CA ARG A 20 -3.87 11.06 14.19
C ARG A 20 -3.66 9.67 14.77
N LEU A 21 -4.64 9.14 15.52
CA LEU A 21 -4.58 7.78 16.06
C LEU A 21 -4.55 6.73 14.93
N ALA A 22 -5.38 6.90 13.89
CA ALA A 22 -5.40 6.02 12.74
C ALA A 22 -4.06 6.02 11.99
N GLU A 23 -3.46 7.20 11.76
CA GLU A 23 -2.13 7.33 11.16
C GLU A 23 -1.06 6.61 11.99
N THR A 24 -1.08 6.80 13.32
CA THR A 24 -0.12 6.15 14.23
C THR A 24 -0.25 4.63 14.20
N LEU A 25 -1.48 4.12 14.24
CA LEU A 25 -1.74 2.68 14.17
C LEU A 25 -1.34 2.11 12.82
N LEU A 26 -1.64 2.81 11.72
CA LEU A 26 -1.23 2.38 10.38
C LEU A 26 0.29 2.33 10.25
N ALA A 27 1.00 3.37 10.69
CA ALA A 27 2.46 3.39 10.69
C ALA A 27 3.07 2.30 11.58
N SER A 28 2.36 1.87 12.64
CA SER A 28 2.83 0.76 13.48
C SER A 28 2.78 -0.61 12.77
N LEU A 29 2.04 -0.72 11.67
CA LEU A 29 1.99 -1.93 10.84
C LEU A 29 3.19 -2.02 9.87
N ASP A 30 3.90 -0.91 9.65
CA ASP A 30 5.13 -0.89 8.84
C ASP A 30 6.29 -1.46 9.67
N THR A 31 6.32 -2.78 9.79
CA THR A 31 7.33 -3.50 10.59
C THR A 31 8.65 -3.72 9.87
N LEU A 32 8.68 -3.50 8.56
CA LEU A 32 9.86 -3.70 7.75
C LEU A 32 10.72 -2.44 7.77
N SER A 33 12.02 -2.63 7.95
CA SER A 33 13.00 -1.57 7.73
C SER A 33 13.01 -1.13 6.26
N THR A 34 13.46 0.09 6.01
CA THR A 34 13.65 0.61 4.63
C THR A 34 14.50 -0.34 3.80
N GLN A 35 15.54 -0.95 4.39
CA GLN A 35 16.42 -1.90 3.70
C GLN A 35 15.69 -3.20 3.31
N GLU A 36 14.83 -3.72 4.18
CA GLU A 36 14.01 -4.90 3.86
C GLU A 36 12.99 -4.58 2.74
N ILE A 37 12.38 -3.40 2.78
CA ILE A 37 11.47 -2.92 1.74
C ILE A 37 12.21 -2.81 0.40
N GLU A 38 13.38 -2.19 0.37
CA GLU A 38 14.22 -2.07 -0.82
C GLU A 38 14.60 -3.43 -1.40
N LEU A 39 14.97 -4.38 -0.54
CA LEU A 39 15.30 -5.74 -0.96
C LEU A 39 14.10 -6.46 -1.58
N LEU A 40 12.92 -6.35 -0.97
CA LEU A 40 11.69 -6.95 -1.51
C LEU A 40 11.31 -6.34 -2.86
N TRP A 41 11.41 -5.01 -2.99
CA TRP A 41 11.18 -4.33 -4.26
C TRP A 41 12.19 -4.75 -5.33
N PHE A 42 13.46 -4.93 -4.96
CA PHE A 42 14.49 -5.40 -5.88
C PHE A 42 14.21 -6.82 -6.38
N VAL A 43 13.80 -7.73 -5.48
CA VAL A 43 13.40 -9.09 -5.85
C VAL A 43 12.20 -9.07 -6.79
N GLU A 44 11.19 -8.27 -6.49
CA GLU A 44 9.99 -8.15 -7.32
C GLU A 44 10.29 -7.53 -8.70
N ALA A 45 11.15 -6.50 -8.75
CA ALA A 45 11.57 -5.87 -10.00
C ALA A 45 12.30 -6.88 -10.90
N GLN A 46 13.23 -7.65 -10.35
CA GLN A 46 13.91 -8.72 -11.09
C GLN A 46 12.96 -9.81 -11.57
N ARG A 47 11.99 -10.22 -10.73
CA ARG A 47 10.97 -11.20 -11.10
C ARG A 47 10.18 -10.68 -12.30
N ARG A 48 9.64 -9.46 -12.23
CA ARG A 48 8.86 -8.86 -13.32
C ARG A 48 9.67 -8.69 -14.60
N ALA A 49 10.92 -8.23 -14.51
CA ALA A 49 11.79 -8.12 -15.68
C ALA A 49 11.94 -9.46 -16.41
N LYS A 50 12.19 -10.55 -15.68
CA LYS A 50 12.27 -11.90 -16.26
C LYS A 50 10.96 -12.34 -16.90
N GLU A 51 9.82 -12.04 -16.29
CA GLU A 51 8.53 -12.42 -16.87
C GLU A 51 8.23 -11.66 -18.18
N ILE A 52 8.67 -10.41 -18.27
CA ILE A 52 8.59 -9.61 -19.50
C ILE A 52 9.52 -10.20 -20.56
N ASP A 53 10.78 -10.44 -20.22
CA ASP A 53 11.80 -10.98 -21.13
C ASP A 53 11.39 -12.37 -21.67
N ASN A 54 10.77 -13.19 -20.83
CA ASN A 54 10.29 -14.52 -21.19
C ASN A 54 8.90 -14.51 -21.86
N GLY A 55 8.23 -13.35 -21.95
CA GLY A 55 6.89 -13.24 -22.52
C GLY A 55 5.81 -13.98 -21.73
N THR A 56 6.01 -14.20 -20.42
CA THR A 56 5.06 -14.93 -19.56
C THR A 56 3.96 -14.03 -18.98
N VAL A 57 3.97 -12.74 -19.29
CA VAL A 57 2.91 -11.78 -18.90
C VAL A 57 2.34 -11.11 -20.13
N GLN A 58 1.06 -10.74 -20.07
CA GLN A 58 0.46 -9.85 -21.04
C GLN A 58 0.80 -8.40 -20.68
N LEU A 59 1.56 -7.74 -21.55
CA LEU A 59 1.86 -6.33 -21.42
C LEU A 59 0.65 -5.47 -21.79
N VAL A 60 0.51 -4.33 -21.13
CA VAL A 60 -0.41 -3.26 -21.52
C VAL A 60 0.39 -2.10 -22.11
N SER A 61 -0.18 -1.40 -23.08
CA SER A 61 0.46 -0.20 -23.62
C SER A 61 0.49 0.91 -22.56
N ALA A 62 1.49 1.79 -22.63
CA ALA A 62 1.56 2.95 -21.74
C ALA A 62 0.35 3.87 -21.90
N GLU A 63 -0.18 3.99 -23.13
CA GLU A 63 -1.37 4.81 -23.41
C GLU A 63 -2.63 4.23 -22.75
N ASP A 64 -2.85 2.92 -22.84
CA ASP A 64 -4.00 2.27 -22.20
C ASP A 64 -3.91 2.32 -20.68
N MET A 65 -2.70 2.18 -20.13
CA MET A 65 -2.47 2.34 -18.69
C MET A 65 -2.75 3.77 -18.23
N ALA A 66 -2.28 4.78 -18.96
CA ALA A 66 -2.53 6.18 -18.64
C ALA A 66 -4.03 6.51 -18.64
N LYS A 67 -4.78 6.02 -19.64
CA LYS A 67 -6.25 6.16 -19.69
C LYS A 67 -6.92 5.54 -18.47
N LYS A 68 -6.50 4.33 -18.05
CA LYS A 68 -7.05 3.67 -16.85
C LYS A 68 -6.76 4.45 -15.57
N ILE A 69 -5.54 4.96 -15.39
CA ILE A 69 -5.17 5.74 -14.21
C ILE A 69 -6.02 7.01 -14.11
N GLN A 70 -6.26 7.69 -15.24
CA GLN A 70 -7.08 8.90 -15.27
C GLN A 70 -8.51 8.66 -14.77
N THR A 71 -9.08 7.49 -15.03
CA THR A 71 -10.42 7.12 -14.54
C THR A 71 -10.46 6.83 -13.02
N ILE A 72 -9.33 6.49 -12.39
CA ILE A 72 -9.26 6.16 -10.95
C ILE A 72 -9.10 7.41 -10.08
N ILE A 73 -8.51 8.47 -10.63
CA ILE A 73 -8.17 9.70 -9.89
C ILE A 73 -9.30 10.76 -9.99
N GLN A 74 -10.37 10.49 -10.74
CA GLN A 74 -11.58 11.32 -10.82
C GLN A 74 -12.62 10.89 -9.79
#